data_AF-A0ABD0REV6-F1
#
_entry.id   AF-A0ABD0REV6-F1
#
_cell.length_a   1.000
_cell.length_b   1.000
_cell.length_c   1.000
_cell.angle_alpha   90.00
_cell.angle_beta   90.00
_cell.angle_gamma   90.00
#
_symmetry.space_group_name_H-M   'P 1'
#
loop_
_entity.id
_entity.type
_entity.pdbx_description
1 polymer ?
#
loop_
_entity_poly.entity_id
_entity_poly.type
_entity_poly.pdbx_seq_one_letter_code
_entity_poly.pdbx_strand_id
1 'polypeptide(L)' 'QVKVVFVLYKNLGSFLSTENATVKMEMETGPGGRGLAVNSHVIAASINKESSRVFLTEPVVFTLRHLQ' A
#
# COMPACT_ATOMS: atom_id res chain seq x y z
N GLN A 1 -14.34 -4.60 -23.88
CA GLN A 1 -13.28 -3.58 -23.72
C GLN A 1 -12.75 -3.67 -22.29
N VAL A 2 -11.44 -3.81 -22.10
CA VAL A 2 -10.82 -3.79 -20.78
C VAL A 2 -10.83 -2.36 -20.25
N LYS A 3 -11.27 -2.16 -19.01
CA LYS A 3 -11.26 -0.85 -18.34
C LYS A 3 -10.23 -0.89 -17.23
N VAL A 4 -9.36 0.11 -17.18
CA VAL A 4 -8.33 0.24 -16.16
C VAL A 4 -8.56 1.54 -15.41
N VAL A 5 -8.43 1.50 -14.09
CA VAL A 5 -8.56 2.67 -13.23
C VAL A 5 -7.33 2.77 -12.34
N PHE A 6 -6.77 3.98 -12.24
CA PHE A 6 -5.66 4.30 -11.35
C PHE A 6 -6.08 5.43 -10.41
N VAL A 7 -5.72 5.32 -9.13
CA VAL A 7 -5.98 6.35 -8.12
C VAL A 7 -4.76 6.56 -7.25
N LEU A 8 -4.44 7.82 -6.95
CA LEU A 8 -3.37 8.21 -6.03
C LEU A 8 -3.95 9.11 -4.94
N TYR A 9 -3.79 8.71 -3.68
CA TYR A 9 -4.21 9.47 -2.51
C TYR A 9 -2.99 10.04 -1.79
N LYS A 10 -2.91 11.37 -1.71
CA LYS A 10 -1.74 12.05 -1.11
C LYS A 10 -1.67 11.86 0.41
N ASN A 11 -2.80 11.97 1.11
CA ASN A 11 -2.84 12.03 2.58
C ASN A 11 -3.69 10.92 3.21
N LEU A 12 -4.09 9.90 2.45
CA LEU A 12 -4.91 8.81 2.98
C LEU A 12 -4.14 7.95 4.00
N GLY A 13 -2.81 7.85 3.85
CA GLY A 13 -1.97 6.99 4.69
C GLY A 13 -2.08 7.26 6.19
N SER A 14 -2.34 8.50 6.62
CA SER A 14 -2.50 8.85 8.05
C SER A 14 -3.78 8.28 8.67
N PHE A 15 -4.73 7.82 7.85
CA PHE A 15 -6.02 7.26 8.31
C PHE A 15 -6.06 5.73 8.21
N LEU A 16 -5.02 5.10 7.65
CA LEU A 16 -4.91 3.66 7.52
C LEU A 16 -4.08 3.11 8.69
N SER A 17 -4.75 2.46 9.63
CA SER A 17 -4.08 1.83 10.78
C SER A 17 -3.13 0.73 10.32
N THR A 18 -1.97 0.68 10.96
CA THR A 18 -0.97 -0.40 10.80
C THR A 18 -1.08 -1.45 11.92
N GLU A 19 -2.09 -1.35 12.77
CA GLU A 19 -2.43 -2.37 13.77
C GLU A 19 -2.73 -3.70 13.06
N ASN A 20 -2.09 -4.79 13.50
CA ASN A 20 -2.18 -6.12 12.89
C ASN A 20 -1.66 -6.23 11.44
N ALA A 21 -0.88 -5.26 10.96
CA ALA A 21 -0.23 -5.37 9.66
C ALA A 21 0.74 -6.57 9.65
N THR A 22 0.62 -7.42 8.64
CA THR A 22 1.47 -8.60 8.46
C THR A 22 2.79 -8.22 7.80
N VAL A 23 3.64 -7.47 8.52
CA VAL A 23 4.99 -7.08 8.09
C VAL A 23 6.01 -7.87 8.89
N LYS A 24 6.99 -8.47 8.20
CA LYS A 24 8.16 -9.06 8.87
C LYS A 24 9.09 -7.93 9.29
N MET A 25 9.14 -7.63 10.59
CA MET A 25 10.10 -6.69 11.15
C MET A 25 11.31 -7.51 11.62
N GLU A 26 12.50 -7.21 11.08
CA GLU A 26 13.75 -7.88 11.50
C GLU A 26 14.32 -7.31 12.81
N MET A 27 13.80 -6.17 13.28
CA MET A 27 14.23 -5.49 14.50
C MET A 27 13.07 -5.36 15.47
N GLU A 28 13.25 -5.81 16.72
CA GLU A 28 12.28 -5.57 17.78
C GLU A 28 12.12 -4.06 18.00
N THR A 29 10.88 -3.58 17.94
CA THR A 29 10.54 -2.22 18.36
C THR A 29 10.71 -2.15 19.87
N GLY A 30 11.92 -1.79 20.32
CA GLY A 30 12.22 -1.55 21.72
C GLY A 30 11.36 -0.41 22.31
N PRO A 31 11.44 -0.20 23.64
CA PRO A 31 10.76 0.91 24.28
C PRO A 31 11.33 2.23 23.74
N GLY A 32 10.54 2.94 22.93
CA GLY A 32 10.96 4.15 22.19
C GLY A 32 11.27 3.94 20.69
N GLY A 33 11.10 2.73 20.15
CA GLY A 33 11.24 2.46 18.71
C GLY A 33 10.18 3.17 17.87
N ARG A 34 10.56 3.68 16.69
CA ARG A 34 9.59 4.21 15.70
C ARG A 34 8.61 3.09 15.35
N GLY A 35 7.32 3.30 15.62
CA GLY A 35 6.26 2.37 15.26
C GLY A 35 6.11 2.20 13.74
N LEU A 36 5.35 1.19 13.33
CA LEU A 36 5.03 0.95 11.92
C LEU A 36 4.05 2.02 11.41
N ALA A 37 4.34 2.64 10.26
CA ALA A 37 3.50 3.67 9.67
C ALA A 37 3.46 3.56 8.13
N VAL A 38 2.42 4.13 7.52
CA VAL A 38 2.35 4.31 6.06
C VAL A 38 3.26 5.48 5.67
N ASN A 39 4.45 5.17 5.14
CA ASN A 39 5.47 6.16 4.78
C ASN A 39 5.49 6.50 3.28
N SER A 40 4.34 6.50 2.61
CA SER A 40 4.20 6.89 1.20
C SER A 40 2.78 7.39 0.90
N HIS A 41 2.56 7.92 -0.30
CA HIS A 41 1.20 8.09 -0.83
C HIS A 41 0.55 6.72 -1.10
N VAL A 42 -0.78 6.63 -0.99
CA VAL A 42 -1.49 5.37 -1.27
C VAL A 42 -1.85 5.33 -2.76
N ILE A 43 -1.42 4.30 -3.48
CA ILE A 43 -1.73 4.08 -4.89
C ILE A 43 -2.58 2.81 -5.07
N ALA A 44 -3.54 2.86 -5.99
CA ALA A 44 -4.39 1.72 -6.35
C ALA A 44 -4.52 1.61 -7.87
N ALA A 45 -4.56 0.37 -8.36
CA ALA A 45 -4.95 0.05 -9.73
C ALA A 45 -6.04 -1.03 -9.73
N SER A 46 -7.00 -0.92 -10.62
CA SER A 46 -8.03 -1.95 -10.82
C SER A 46 -8.32 -2.17 -12.30
N ILE A 47 -8.74 -3.40 -12.63
CA ILE A 47 -9.12 -3.81 -13.97
C ILE A 47 -10.56 -4.31 -13.90
N ASN A 48 -11.41 -3.80 -14.80
CA ASN A 48 -12.86 -4.02 -14.83
C ASN A 48 -13.60 -3.42 -13.62
N LYS A 49 -14.92 -3.36 -13.70
CA LYS A 49 -15.75 -2.47 -12.86
C LYS A 49 -16.06 -2.99 -11.45
N GLU A 50 -15.43 -4.08 -11.00
CA GLU A 50 -15.68 -4.70 -9.70
C GLU A 50 -14.37 -5.21 -9.10
N SER A 51 -14.35 -5.39 -7.78
CA SER A 51 -13.20 -5.90 -7.02
C SER A 51 -12.87 -7.33 -7.43
N SER A 52 -12.25 -7.50 -8.59
CA SER A 52 -11.87 -8.78 -9.15
C SER A 52 -10.49 -9.14 -8.62
N ARG A 53 -10.44 -10.15 -7.75
CA ARG A 53 -9.16 -10.79 -7.40
C ARG A 53 -8.74 -11.61 -8.60
N VAL A 54 -7.80 -11.10 -9.38
CA VAL A 54 -7.23 -11.76 -10.55
C VAL A 54 -5.77 -12.09 -10.31
N PHE A 55 -5.31 -13.21 -10.86
CA PHE A 55 -3.89 -13.51 -10.94
C PHE A 55 -3.35 -12.95 -12.25
N LEU A 56 -2.25 -12.20 -12.17
CA LEU A 56 -1.57 -11.66 -13.33
C LEU A 56 -0.31 -12.48 -13.60
N THR A 57 -0.06 -12.79 -14.87
CA THR A 57 1.19 -13.45 -15.29
C THR A 57 2.39 -12.53 -15.03
N GLU A 58 2.24 -11.25 -15.35
CA GLU A 58 3.21 -10.21 -15.04
C GLU A 58 2.72 -9.36 -13.86
N PRO A 59 3.55 -9.12 -12.83
CA PRO A 59 3.14 -8.35 -11.66
C PRO A 59 2.95 -6.87 -11.98
N VAL A 60 2.08 -6.19 -11.24
CA VAL A 60 1.99 -4.73 -11.30
C VAL A 60 3.15 -4.13 -10.51
N VAL A 61 3.91 -3.25 -11.15
CA VAL A 61 5.03 -2.55 -10.52
C VAL A 61 4.61 -1.13 -10.15
N PHE A 62 4.71 -0.80 -8.86
CA PHE A 62 4.56 0.57 -8.36
C PHE A 62 5.86 1.05 -7.74
N THR A 63 6.17 2.33 -7.91
CA THR A 63 7.31 2.99 -7.27
C THR A 63 6.82 4.25 -6.57
N LEU A 64 7.09 4.35 -5.27
CA LEU A 64 6.65 5.46 -4.44
C LEU A 64 7.84 6.03 -3.67
N ARG A 65 7.85 7.35 -3.50
CA ARG A 65 8.82 8.02 -2.64
C ARG A 65 8.39 7.91 -1.18
N HIS A 66 9.36 7.76 -0.29
CA HIS A 66 9.12 7.93 1.15
C HIS A 66 8.67 9.37 1.47
N LEU A 67 7.82 9.53 2.49
CA LEU A 67 7.36 10.86 2.93
C LEU A 67 8.39 11.57 3.83
N GLN A 68 9.32 10.81 4.42
CA GLN A 68 10.46 11.29 5.20
C GLN A 68 11.78 10.96 4.50
#